data_AF-A0A317JM90-F1
#
_entry.id   AF-A0A317JM90-F1
#
_cell.length_a   1.000
_cell.length_b   1.000
_cell.length_c   1.000
_cell.angle_alpha   90.00
_cell.angle_beta   90.00
_cell.angle_gamma   90.00
#
_symmetry.space_group_name_H-M   'P 1'
#
loop_
_entity.id
_entity.type
_entity.pdbx_description
1 polymer ?
#
loop_
_entity_poly.entity_id
_entity_poly.type
_entity_poly.pdbx_seq_one_letter_code
_entity_poly.pdbx_strand_id
1 'polypeptide(L)'
;MEVDRDELAKRVGAVLNRSLQSVAGSTQVGGSTTSADGTGADWSEYFRGFSKLSRGERLQTLVKMGALNSDDVRYLEEGGLHDFSLGEKFIENVIGYFQIPIGVATNFRVDRQDFVIPMAVEETSIVAAASKTAKWVRENGEISTETLGQNIIGQIQLSKVRSFPDFARLVESRKKHFVELANREVAFGLVRRGGGVRDMLVREILRPDLQSMAVVHVYMDPIDAMGANIMNQVCEFLKEPIEQLTGETVTMCILSNLVDSKLTRAQVELVRIDPELAEKLEEASLFAELDSYRAATNNKGVLNGIDPILIATGNDWRAVEAGIHAYSVQNGKYRSITRWRREGRSLIGELIAPIIVGTVGGVT
;
A
#
# COMPACT_ATOMS: atom_id res chain seq x y z
N MET A 1 -5.14 7.80 -36.83
CA MET A 1 -5.60 6.55 -36.20
C MET A 1 -5.58 6.83 -34.71
N GLU A 2 -6.71 7.30 -34.17
CA GLU A 2 -6.83 7.66 -32.76
C GLU A 2 -6.66 6.39 -31.93
N VAL A 3 -5.49 6.25 -31.31
CA VAL A 3 -5.30 5.30 -30.22
C VAL A 3 -6.19 5.82 -29.08
N ASP A 4 -7.07 4.95 -28.59
CA ASP A 4 -8.03 5.26 -27.54
C ASP A 4 -7.29 5.85 -26.33
N ARG A 5 -7.66 7.08 -25.98
CA ARG A 5 -6.92 7.98 -25.10
C ARG A 5 -6.93 7.52 -23.63
N ASP A 6 -7.87 6.64 -23.29
CA ASP A 6 -7.95 5.95 -22.00
C ASP A 6 -7.10 4.66 -21.95
N GLU A 7 -6.69 4.14 -23.11
CA GLU A 7 -5.93 2.90 -23.22
C GLU A 7 -4.44 3.13 -22.90
N LEU A 8 -3.88 4.28 -23.25
CA LEU A 8 -2.48 4.61 -22.99
C LEU A 8 -2.16 4.81 -21.50
N ALA A 9 -3.07 5.44 -20.75
CA ALA A 9 -2.95 5.62 -19.30
C ALA A 9 -3.08 4.26 -18.56
N LYS A 10 -3.98 3.38 -19.02
CA LYS A 10 -4.08 2.00 -18.53
C LYS A 10 -2.83 1.17 -18.83
N ARG A 11 -2.08 1.46 -19.90
CA ARG A 11 -0.93 0.65 -20.35
C ARG A 11 0.30 0.77 -19.45
N VAL A 12 0.59 1.95 -18.88
CA VAL A 12 1.77 2.15 -18.01
C VAL A 12 1.62 1.41 -16.68
N GLY A 13 0.41 1.42 -16.09
CA GLY A 13 0.07 0.59 -14.93
C GLY A 13 -0.09 -0.90 -15.28
N ALA A 14 -0.73 -1.23 -16.41
CA ALA A 14 -1.04 -2.63 -16.77
C ALA A 14 0.18 -3.51 -17.07
N VAL A 15 1.29 -2.95 -17.57
CA VAL A 15 2.56 -3.68 -17.80
C VAL A 15 3.08 -4.30 -16.49
N LEU A 16 2.75 -3.70 -15.34
CA LEU A 16 3.25 -4.06 -14.02
C LEU A 16 2.16 -4.63 -13.10
N ASN A 17 0.90 -4.27 -13.33
CA ASN A 17 -0.23 -4.83 -12.61
C ASN A 17 -0.60 -6.24 -13.12
N ARG A 18 -0.30 -6.60 -14.39
CA ARG A 18 -0.52 -7.96 -14.90
C ARG A 18 0.38 -9.01 -14.26
N SER A 19 1.60 -8.66 -13.84
CA SER A 19 2.46 -9.60 -13.10
C SER A 19 1.92 -9.88 -11.69
N LEU A 20 1.08 -8.98 -11.15
CA LEU A 20 0.37 -9.15 -9.87
C LEU A 20 -1.03 -9.80 -10.05
N GLN A 21 -1.73 -9.50 -11.15
CA GLN A 21 -3.12 -9.93 -11.40
C GLN A 21 -3.26 -11.24 -12.18
N SER A 22 -2.32 -11.61 -13.05
CA SER A 22 -2.47 -12.80 -13.94
C SER A 22 -2.50 -14.15 -13.22
N VAL A 23 -2.29 -14.17 -11.91
CA VAL A 23 -2.32 -15.40 -11.09
C VAL A 23 -3.32 -15.31 -9.92
N ALA A 24 -3.86 -14.12 -9.61
CA ALA A 24 -4.95 -13.98 -8.66
C ALA A 24 -6.30 -14.24 -9.37
N GLY A 25 -6.69 -15.51 -9.45
CA GLY A 25 -8.03 -15.90 -9.87
C GLY A 25 -9.10 -15.15 -9.06
N SER A 26 -10.08 -14.60 -9.77
CA SER A 26 -11.22 -13.85 -9.25
C SER A 26 -11.86 -14.50 -8.01
N THR A 27 -11.76 -13.86 -6.85
CA THR A 27 -12.54 -14.21 -5.67
C THR A 27 -13.97 -13.69 -5.85
N GLN A 28 -14.81 -14.42 -6.61
CA GLN A 28 -16.26 -14.27 -6.49
C GLN A 28 -16.77 -15.15 -5.35
N VAL A 29 -17.46 -14.50 -4.41
CA VAL A 29 -18.13 -15.13 -3.28
C VAL A 29 -19.41 -15.82 -3.77
N GLY A 30 -19.47 -17.16 -3.60
CA GLY A 30 -20.72 -17.91 -3.50
C GLY A 30 -20.92 -19.03 -4.53
N GLY A 31 -20.93 -20.29 -4.06
CA GLY A 31 -21.51 -21.43 -4.78
C GLY A 31 -20.62 -22.67 -4.84
N SER A 32 -21.18 -23.79 -4.41
CA SER A 32 -20.55 -25.11 -4.21
C SER A 32 -19.93 -25.77 -5.46
N THR A 33 -18.82 -26.49 -5.19
CA THR A 33 -18.30 -27.70 -5.88
C THR A 33 -17.95 -27.61 -7.37
N THR A 34 -16.65 -27.53 -7.66
CA THR A 34 -15.88 -28.64 -8.28
C THR A 34 -14.40 -28.27 -8.31
N SER A 35 -13.56 -29.22 -7.91
CA SER A 35 -12.09 -29.15 -7.93
C SER A 35 -11.58 -28.91 -9.35
N ALA A 36 -11.02 -27.73 -9.58
CA ALA A 36 -10.11 -27.50 -10.70
C ALA A 36 -8.69 -27.42 -10.11
N ASP A 37 -7.97 -28.53 -10.21
CA ASP A 37 -6.51 -28.58 -10.02
C ASP A 37 -5.87 -27.67 -11.07
N GLY A 38 -5.61 -26.42 -10.69
CA GLY A 38 -4.75 -25.51 -11.44
C GLY A 38 -3.30 -25.82 -11.10
N THR A 39 -2.61 -26.56 -11.95
CA THR A 39 -1.15 -26.70 -11.89
C THR A 39 -0.52 -25.33 -12.10
N GLY A 40 -0.30 -24.59 -11.02
CA GLY A 40 0.50 -23.37 -11.03
C GLY A 40 1.89 -23.72 -11.55
N ALA A 41 2.28 -23.13 -12.68
CA ALA A 41 3.60 -23.35 -13.25
C ALA A 41 4.65 -22.95 -12.22
N ASP A 42 5.57 -23.84 -11.85
CA ASP A 42 6.67 -23.54 -10.93
C ASP A 42 7.66 -22.59 -11.62
N TRP A 43 7.75 -21.33 -11.18
CA TRP A 43 8.62 -20.33 -11.81
C TRP A 43 10.11 -20.50 -11.46
N SER A 44 10.44 -21.49 -10.60
CA SER A 44 11.82 -21.74 -10.13
C SER A 44 12.83 -21.94 -11.26
N GLU A 45 12.42 -22.53 -12.39
CA GLU A 45 13.31 -22.71 -13.54
C GLU A 45 13.66 -21.37 -14.20
N TYR A 46 12.68 -20.49 -14.41
CA TYR A 46 12.88 -19.18 -15.03
C TYR A 46 13.74 -18.23 -14.19
N PHE A 47 13.72 -18.38 -12.88
CA PHE A 47 14.53 -17.56 -11.98
C PHE A 47 16.01 -17.96 -11.95
N ARG A 48 16.36 -19.19 -12.36
CA ARG A 48 17.72 -19.70 -12.26
C ARG A 48 18.65 -18.92 -13.19
N GLY A 49 19.55 -18.14 -12.60
CA GLY A 49 20.54 -17.36 -13.35
C GLY A 49 19.99 -16.09 -14.01
N PHE A 50 18.78 -15.65 -13.65
CA PHE A 50 18.13 -14.46 -14.21
C PHE A 50 19.01 -13.19 -14.16
N SER A 51 19.80 -13.02 -13.10
CA SER A 51 20.72 -11.89 -12.94
C SER A 51 21.83 -11.85 -14.00
N LYS A 52 22.20 -13.00 -14.57
CA LYS A 52 23.26 -13.13 -15.59
C LYS A 52 22.77 -12.92 -17.02
N LEU A 53 21.46 -12.91 -17.24
CA LEU A 53 20.85 -12.71 -18.55
C LEU A 53 21.10 -11.28 -19.06
N SER A 54 21.21 -11.13 -20.38
CA SER A 54 21.12 -9.83 -21.04
C SER A 54 19.73 -9.22 -20.91
N ARG A 55 19.58 -7.92 -21.22
CA ARG A 55 18.26 -7.24 -21.19
C ARG A 55 17.23 -7.95 -22.06
N GLY A 56 17.58 -8.32 -23.30
CA GLY A 56 16.66 -9.01 -24.22
C GLY A 56 16.24 -10.39 -23.71
N GLU A 57 17.18 -11.17 -23.18
CA GLU A 57 16.89 -12.48 -22.59
C GLU A 57 15.98 -12.37 -21.35
N ARG A 58 16.13 -11.33 -20.54
CA ARG A 58 15.22 -11.06 -19.40
C ARG A 58 13.81 -10.80 -19.89
N LEU A 59 13.61 -9.93 -20.89
CA LEU A 59 12.30 -9.63 -21.45
C LEU A 59 11.63 -10.88 -22.04
N GLN A 60 12.38 -11.68 -22.81
CA GLN A 60 11.87 -12.96 -23.35
C GLN A 60 11.50 -13.95 -22.24
N THR A 61 12.29 -14.00 -21.16
CA THR A 61 11.98 -14.86 -20.00
C THR A 61 10.68 -14.41 -19.33
N LEU A 62 10.49 -13.10 -19.12
CA LEU A 62 9.26 -12.56 -18.54
C LEU A 62 8.03 -12.82 -19.43
N VAL A 63 8.18 -12.81 -20.76
CA VAL A 63 7.10 -13.19 -21.68
C VAL A 63 6.75 -14.68 -21.54
N LYS A 64 7.75 -15.57 -21.47
CA LYS A 64 7.53 -17.02 -21.26
C LYS A 64 6.82 -17.32 -19.94
N MET A 65 7.07 -16.50 -18.92
CA MET A 65 6.40 -16.59 -17.62
C MET A 65 4.96 -16.05 -17.64
N GLY A 66 4.55 -15.37 -18.72
CA GLY A 66 3.27 -14.66 -18.78
C GLY A 66 3.25 -13.35 -18.00
N ALA A 67 4.39 -12.90 -17.46
CA ALA A 67 4.51 -11.66 -16.72
C ALA A 67 4.48 -10.42 -17.62
N LEU A 68 4.88 -10.56 -18.89
CA LEU A 68 4.81 -9.52 -19.92
C LEU A 68 4.19 -10.07 -21.21
N ASN A 69 3.58 -9.19 -22.00
CA ASN A 69 3.14 -9.46 -23.36
C ASN A 69 4.00 -8.71 -24.40
N SER A 70 3.75 -8.93 -25.69
CA SER A 70 4.53 -8.32 -26.78
C SER A 70 4.45 -6.79 -26.85
N ASP A 71 3.32 -6.20 -26.46
CA ASP A 71 3.17 -4.74 -26.41
C ASP A 71 3.94 -4.15 -25.22
N ASP A 72 3.98 -4.85 -24.08
CA ASP A 72 4.78 -4.46 -22.92
C ASP A 72 6.28 -4.44 -23.25
N VAL A 73 6.76 -5.48 -23.95
CA VAL A 73 8.15 -5.55 -24.41
C VAL A 73 8.48 -4.39 -25.35
N ARG A 74 7.59 -4.12 -26.31
CA ARG A 74 7.77 -3.01 -27.26
C ARG A 74 7.87 -1.66 -26.54
N TYR A 75 6.95 -1.41 -25.59
CA TYR A 75 6.96 -0.19 -24.78
C TYR A 75 8.28 -0.02 -24.01
N LEU A 76 8.79 -1.10 -23.39
CA LEU A 76 10.06 -1.08 -22.67
C LEU A 76 11.25 -0.90 -23.61
N GLU A 77 11.24 -1.50 -24.79
CA GLU A 77 12.31 -1.38 -25.80
C GLU A 77 12.40 0.02 -26.39
N GLU A 78 11.26 0.68 -26.62
CA GLU A 78 11.16 2.05 -27.12
C GLU A 78 11.58 3.11 -26.08
N GLY A 79 11.81 2.72 -24.82
CA GLY A 79 12.27 3.63 -23.77
C GLY A 79 11.16 4.33 -22.98
N GLY A 80 9.92 3.84 -23.06
CA GLY A 80 8.78 4.32 -22.28
C GLY A 80 7.99 5.46 -22.95
N LEU A 81 7.41 6.34 -22.13
CA LEU A 81 6.58 7.46 -22.58
C LEU A 81 7.39 8.53 -23.32
N HIS A 82 6.96 8.84 -24.54
CA HIS A 82 7.50 9.93 -25.36
C HIS A 82 6.54 11.13 -25.48
N ASP A 83 5.27 10.95 -25.12
CA ASP A 83 4.24 11.99 -25.18
C ASP A 83 4.12 12.73 -23.84
N PHE A 84 4.43 14.03 -23.85
CA PHE A 84 4.36 14.89 -22.66
C PHE A 84 2.93 15.28 -22.27
N SER A 85 1.93 15.10 -23.15
CA SER A 85 0.54 15.47 -22.87
C SER A 85 -0.04 14.74 -21.66
N LEU A 86 0.48 13.55 -21.35
CA LEU A 86 0.10 12.79 -20.17
C LEU A 86 0.68 13.42 -18.89
N GLY A 87 1.94 13.87 -18.94
CA GLY A 87 2.59 14.54 -17.82
C GLY A 87 1.88 15.84 -17.45
N GLU A 88 1.46 16.63 -18.45
CA GLU A 88 0.71 17.88 -18.25
C GLU A 88 -0.65 17.68 -17.57
N LYS A 89 -1.19 16.45 -17.59
CA LYS A 89 -2.40 16.10 -16.85
C LYS A 89 -2.12 15.67 -15.41
N PHE A 90 -0.88 15.30 -15.10
CA PHE A 90 -0.50 14.79 -13.78
C PHE A 90 0.02 15.88 -12.85
N ILE A 91 0.82 16.81 -13.38
CA ILE A 91 1.43 17.88 -12.59
C ILE A 91 1.48 19.19 -13.38
N GLU A 92 1.69 20.30 -12.67
CA GLU A 92 1.86 21.62 -13.26
C GLU A 92 3.30 21.84 -13.78
N ASN A 93 3.45 22.75 -14.75
CA ASN A 93 4.75 23.24 -15.25
C ASN A 93 5.70 22.15 -15.75
N VAL A 94 5.17 21.18 -16.52
CA VAL A 94 5.96 20.08 -17.09
C VAL A 94 6.98 20.59 -18.09
N ILE A 95 8.24 20.19 -17.90
CA ILE A 95 9.35 20.46 -18.83
C ILE A 95 10.00 19.20 -19.39
N GLY A 96 9.56 18.02 -18.94
CA GLY A 96 10.10 16.73 -19.33
C GLY A 96 9.78 15.60 -18.35
N TYR A 97 10.25 14.39 -18.66
CA TYR A 97 10.19 13.23 -17.77
C TYR A 97 11.56 12.94 -17.14
N PHE A 98 11.55 12.45 -15.91
CA PHE A 98 12.74 11.95 -15.21
C PHE A 98 12.72 10.43 -15.19
N GLN A 99 13.77 9.79 -15.69
CA GLN A 99 13.85 8.34 -15.81
C GLN A 99 14.60 7.73 -14.62
N ILE A 100 14.01 6.69 -14.01
CA ILE A 100 14.63 5.87 -12.96
C ILE A 100 14.76 4.44 -13.52
N PRO A 101 15.89 3.73 -13.28
CA PRO A 101 16.04 2.35 -13.72
C PRO A 101 14.92 1.46 -13.17
N ILE A 102 14.34 0.63 -14.03
CA ILE A 102 13.37 -0.39 -13.64
C ILE A 102 14.01 -1.78 -13.74
N GLY A 103 13.93 -2.53 -12.65
CA GLY A 103 14.30 -3.93 -12.58
C GLY A 103 13.12 -4.79 -12.13
N VAL A 104 13.37 -6.09 -12.05
CA VAL A 104 12.41 -7.03 -11.47
C VAL A 104 13.09 -7.89 -10.41
N ALA A 105 12.48 -7.96 -9.23
CA ALA A 105 12.86 -8.91 -8.20
C ALA A 105 12.20 -10.27 -8.47
N THR A 106 12.98 -11.32 -8.31
CA THR A 106 12.61 -12.71 -8.66
C THR A 106 12.59 -13.60 -7.41
N ASN A 107 12.06 -14.82 -7.55
CA ASN A 107 11.98 -15.85 -6.50
C ASN A 107 10.93 -15.61 -5.40
N PHE A 108 10.18 -14.52 -5.43
CA PHE A 108 9.12 -14.28 -4.46
C PHE A 108 8.01 -15.32 -4.60
N ARG A 109 7.68 -15.98 -3.49
CA ARG A 109 6.50 -16.82 -3.33
C ARG A 109 5.75 -16.35 -2.10
N VAL A 110 4.61 -15.72 -2.30
CA VAL A 110 3.77 -15.11 -1.27
C VAL A 110 2.45 -15.85 -1.26
N ASP A 111 2.01 -16.35 -0.11
CA ASP A 111 0.78 -17.14 0.02
C ASP A 111 0.73 -18.31 -0.98
N ARG A 112 1.89 -18.96 -1.18
CA ARG A 112 2.14 -20.08 -2.10
C ARG A 112 2.00 -19.72 -3.59
N GLN A 113 1.90 -18.45 -3.93
CA GLN A 113 1.82 -17.95 -5.30
C GLN A 113 3.13 -17.28 -5.72
N ASP A 114 3.62 -17.59 -6.92
CA ASP A 114 4.85 -17.04 -7.46
C ASP A 114 4.63 -15.64 -8.05
N PHE A 115 5.56 -14.72 -7.76
CA PHE A 115 5.53 -13.35 -8.24
C PHE A 115 6.87 -12.91 -8.83
N VAL A 116 6.78 -12.06 -9.85
CA VAL A 116 7.86 -11.17 -10.28
C VAL A 116 7.45 -9.76 -9.91
N ILE A 117 8.31 -9.10 -9.13
CA ILE A 117 7.98 -7.81 -8.52
C ILE A 117 8.78 -6.70 -9.24
N PRO A 118 8.12 -5.75 -9.92
CA PRO A 118 8.82 -4.63 -10.53
C PRO A 118 9.32 -3.66 -9.47
N MET A 119 10.52 -3.12 -9.69
CA MET A 119 11.16 -2.18 -8.78
C MET A 119 11.84 -1.06 -9.58
N ALA A 120 11.35 0.17 -9.44
CA ALA A 120 11.97 1.36 -10.02
C ALA A 120 12.85 2.05 -8.97
N VAL A 121 14.18 1.93 -9.10
CA VAL A 121 15.13 2.43 -8.10
C VAL A 121 16.51 2.69 -8.70
N GLU A 122 17.20 3.70 -8.19
CA GLU A 122 18.55 4.11 -8.58
C GLU A 122 19.65 3.45 -7.73
N GLU A 123 19.35 3.11 -6.48
CA GLU A 123 20.33 2.54 -5.56
C GLU A 123 20.70 1.10 -5.95
N THR A 124 22.00 0.89 -6.15
CA THR A 124 22.54 -0.42 -6.50
C THR A 124 22.24 -1.47 -5.43
N SER A 125 22.25 -2.74 -5.83
CA SER A 125 22.09 -3.91 -4.95
C SER A 125 20.69 -4.16 -4.37
N ILE A 126 19.77 -3.19 -4.34
CA ILE A 126 18.41 -3.39 -3.78
C ILE A 126 17.69 -4.58 -4.43
N VAL A 127 17.52 -4.54 -5.75
CA VAL A 127 16.81 -5.60 -6.50
C VAL A 127 17.51 -6.96 -6.35
N ALA A 128 18.84 -6.96 -6.29
CA ALA A 128 19.64 -8.16 -6.11
C ALA A 128 19.49 -8.75 -4.71
N ALA A 129 19.50 -7.90 -3.67
CA ALA A 129 19.30 -8.29 -2.28
C ALA A 129 17.88 -8.84 -2.08
N ALA A 130 16.85 -8.14 -2.58
CA ALA A 130 15.47 -8.62 -2.54
C ALA A 130 15.32 -10.00 -3.20
N SER A 131 15.87 -10.18 -4.40
CA SER A 131 15.81 -11.47 -5.12
C SER A 131 16.56 -12.59 -4.41
N LYS A 132 17.74 -12.29 -3.83
CA LYS A 132 18.54 -13.26 -3.09
C LYS A 132 17.85 -13.70 -1.80
N THR A 133 17.28 -12.75 -1.06
CA THR A 133 16.54 -13.03 0.17
C THR A 133 15.26 -13.81 -0.13
N ALA A 134 14.50 -13.43 -1.16
CA ALA A 134 13.32 -14.17 -1.59
C ALA A 134 13.65 -15.62 -1.96
N LYS A 135 14.77 -15.84 -2.67
CA LYS A 135 15.26 -17.19 -2.95
C LYS A 135 15.57 -17.97 -1.67
N TRP A 136 16.28 -17.35 -0.73
CA TRP A 136 16.62 -17.98 0.55
C TRP A 136 15.37 -18.34 1.35
N VAL A 137 14.35 -17.48 1.38
CA VAL A 137 13.06 -17.75 2.01
C VAL A 137 12.33 -18.89 1.30
N ARG A 138 12.23 -18.86 -0.04
CA ARG A 138 11.60 -19.94 -0.84
C ARG A 138 12.22 -21.30 -0.53
N GLU A 139 13.54 -21.35 -0.36
CA GLU A 139 14.27 -22.58 -0.07
C GLU A 139 14.16 -23.01 1.40
N ASN A 140 13.94 -22.11 2.36
CA ASN A 140 14.06 -22.44 3.79
C ASN A 140 12.79 -22.14 4.61
N GLY A 141 11.70 -21.76 3.96
CA GLY A 141 10.54 -21.21 4.63
C GLY A 141 9.40 -20.81 3.71
N GLU A 142 8.57 -19.90 4.20
CA GLU A 142 7.44 -19.34 3.47
C GLU A 142 7.15 -17.90 3.87
N ILE A 143 6.39 -17.21 3.00
CA ILE A 143 5.86 -15.88 3.24
C ILE A 143 4.34 -16.00 3.24
N SER A 144 3.70 -15.54 4.32
CA SER A 144 2.26 -15.43 4.44
C SER A 144 1.86 -13.97 4.64
N THR A 145 0.68 -13.58 4.13
CA THR A 145 0.17 -12.23 4.30
C THR A 145 -1.28 -12.18 4.75
N GLU A 146 -1.63 -11.11 5.45
CA GLU A 146 -3.03 -10.81 5.79
C GLU A 146 -3.26 -9.29 5.84
N THR A 147 -4.50 -8.87 5.61
CA THR A 147 -4.93 -7.49 5.83
C THR A 147 -5.77 -7.42 7.10
N LEU A 148 -5.37 -6.56 8.03
CA LEU A 148 -6.05 -6.32 9.29
C LEU A 148 -6.87 -5.04 9.20
N GLY A 149 -8.19 -5.16 9.18
CA GLY A 149 -9.10 -4.04 8.95
C GLY A 149 -9.20 -3.64 7.48
N GLN A 150 -10.00 -2.62 7.18
CA GLN A 150 -10.34 -2.29 5.79
C GLN A 150 -10.55 -0.78 5.54
N ASN A 151 -10.57 0.03 6.60
CA ASN A 151 -10.97 1.42 6.50
C ASN A 151 -9.77 2.35 6.42
N ILE A 152 -9.81 3.28 5.47
CA ILE A 152 -9.00 4.51 5.48
C ILE A 152 -9.68 5.57 6.36
N ILE A 153 -8.93 6.61 6.74
CA ILE A 153 -9.36 7.62 7.72
C ILE A 153 -9.39 9.01 7.08
N GLY A 154 -10.51 9.70 7.25
CA GLY A 154 -10.69 11.13 7.01
C GLY A 154 -10.90 11.89 8.31
N GLN A 155 -10.57 13.17 8.32
CA GLN A 155 -10.69 14.03 9.49
C GLN A 155 -11.43 15.31 9.13
N ILE A 156 -12.45 15.62 9.93
CA ILE A 156 -13.15 16.91 9.91
C ILE A 156 -12.80 17.61 11.23
N GLN A 157 -12.00 18.67 11.13
CA GLN A 157 -11.49 19.40 12.28
C GLN A 157 -12.38 20.60 12.61
N LEU A 158 -12.74 20.74 13.89
CA LEU A 158 -13.30 21.95 14.46
C LEU A 158 -12.31 22.46 15.52
N SER A 159 -11.63 23.56 15.20
CA SER A 159 -10.46 23.99 15.96
C SER A 159 -10.78 24.41 17.39
N LYS A 160 -11.95 25.00 17.65
CA LYS A 160 -12.39 25.48 18.96
C LYS A 160 -13.88 25.24 19.13
N VAL A 161 -14.26 24.15 19.79
CA VAL A 161 -15.67 23.91 20.13
C VAL A 161 -16.00 24.54 21.48
N ARG A 162 -17.24 25.03 21.65
CA ARG A 162 -17.71 25.66 22.90
C ARG A 162 -17.80 24.64 24.04
N SER A 163 -18.26 23.43 23.72
CA SER A 163 -18.42 22.30 24.64
C SER A 163 -18.19 21.00 23.88
N PHE A 164 -17.04 20.35 24.11
CA PHE A 164 -16.76 19.06 23.48
C PHE A 164 -17.81 17.98 23.84
N PRO A 165 -18.23 17.83 25.12
CA PRO A 165 -19.26 16.85 25.47
C PRO A 165 -20.57 17.04 24.70
N ASP A 166 -21.01 18.29 24.51
CA ASP A 166 -22.22 18.57 23.73
C ASP A 166 -22.03 18.32 22.24
N PHE A 167 -20.88 18.75 21.68
CA PHE A 167 -20.52 18.48 20.30
C PHE A 167 -20.51 16.97 20.01
N ALA A 168 -19.81 16.19 20.82
CA ALA A 168 -19.71 14.74 20.68
C ALA A 168 -21.08 14.08 20.75
N ARG A 169 -21.89 14.42 21.76
CA ARG A 169 -23.26 13.90 21.92
C ARG A 169 -24.14 14.20 20.71
N LEU A 170 -24.09 15.42 20.17
CA LEU A 170 -24.87 15.80 19.00
C LEU A 170 -24.45 15.01 17.76
N VAL A 171 -23.15 14.98 17.44
CA VAL A 171 -22.63 14.26 16.26
C VAL A 171 -22.88 12.76 16.37
N GLU A 172 -22.64 12.15 17.53
CA GLU A 172 -22.90 10.72 17.75
C GLU A 172 -24.37 10.37 17.61
N SER A 173 -25.29 11.23 18.08
CA SER A 173 -26.74 11.00 17.92
C SER A 173 -27.20 10.97 16.46
N ARG A 174 -26.44 11.59 15.54
CA ARG A 174 -26.72 11.64 14.10
C ARG A 174 -25.72 10.84 13.25
N LYS A 175 -24.80 10.12 13.87
CA LYS A 175 -23.74 9.34 13.21
C LYS A 175 -24.26 8.47 12.07
N LYS A 176 -25.28 7.63 12.32
CA LYS A 176 -25.85 6.75 11.28
C LYS A 176 -26.39 7.55 10.08
N HIS A 177 -27.07 8.65 10.37
CA HIS A 177 -27.61 9.53 9.33
C HIS A 177 -26.49 10.16 8.48
N PHE A 178 -25.40 10.62 9.09
CA PHE A 178 -24.27 11.17 8.34
C PHE A 178 -23.57 10.12 7.46
N VAL A 179 -23.39 8.91 7.97
CA VAL A 179 -22.84 7.78 7.18
C VAL A 179 -23.74 7.47 5.98
N GLU A 180 -25.05 7.34 6.19
CA GLU A 180 -26.01 7.09 5.12
C GLU A 180 -26.07 8.24 4.09
N LEU A 181 -26.02 9.48 4.57
CA LEU A 181 -26.04 10.68 3.75
C LEU A 181 -24.79 10.77 2.87
N ALA A 182 -23.59 10.64 3.43
CA ALA A 182 -22.34 10.64 2.68
C ALA A 182 -22.29 9.50 1.64
N ASN A 183 -22.76 8.32 2.02
CA ASN A 183 -22.85 7.18 1.11
C ASN A 183 -23.83 7.37 -0.04
N ARG A 184 -24.94 8.07 0.20
CA ARG A 184 -25.95 8.31 -0.83
C ARG A 184 -25.55 9.42 -1.79
N GLU A 185 -25.03 10.53 -1.28
CA GLU A 185 -24.80 11.75 -2.07
C GLU A 185 -23.41 11.77 -2.73
N VAL A 186 -22.39 11.21 -2.07
CA VAL A 186 -20.98 11.32 -2.53
C VAL A 186 -20.38 9.96 -2.85
N ALA A 187 -20.43 9.01 -1.91
CA ALA A 187 -19.76 7.72 -2.04
C ALA A 187 -20.62 6.63 -2.73
N PHE A 188 -21.70 6.99 -3.43
CA PHE A 188 -22.65 6.03 -4.03
C PHE A 188 -21.97 5.06 -4.99
N GLY A 189 -20.94 5.53 -5.73
CA GLY A 189 -20.15 4.69 -6.62
C GLY A 189 -19.35 3.61 -5.89
N LEU A 190 -18.79 3.93 -4.71
CA LEU A 190 -18.10 2.96 -3.85
C LEU A 190 -19.09 1.98 -3.24
N VAL A 191 -20.23 2.46 -2.75
CA VAL A 191 -21.30 1.61 -2.18
C VAL A 191 -21.77 0.56 -3.19
N ARG A 192 -21.95 0.95 -4.46
CA ARG A 192 -22.31 0.00 -5.54
C ARG A 192 -21.28 -1.11 -5.76
N ARG A 193 -20.01 -0.87 -5.42
CA ARG A 193 -18.91 -1.85 -5.48
C ARG A 193 -18.67 -2.59 -4.17
N GLY A 194 -19.53 -2.36 -3.17
CA GLY A 194 -19.45 -3.00 -1.87
C GLY A 194 -18.67 -2.21 -0.81
N GLY A 195 -18.08 -1.05 -1.15
CA GLY A 195 -17.32 -0.18 -0.24
C GLY A 195 -18.16 0.91 0.44
N GLY A 196 -17.54 2.06 0.70
CA GLY A 196 -18.20 3.27 1.20
C GLY A 196 -17.88 3.59 2.67
N VAL A 197 -18.47 4.67 3.17
CA VAL A 197 -18.32 5.12 4.56
C VAL A 197 -18.91 4.06 5.48
N ARG A 198 -18.11 3.60 6.43
CA ARG A 198 -18.48 2.55 7.38
C ARG A 198 -18.80 3.09 8.75
N ASP A 199 -18.05 4.08 9.20
CA ASP A 199 -18.17 4.57 10.57
C ASP A 199 -17.71 6.01 10.73
N MET A 200 -18.08 6.62 11.85
CA MET A 200 -17.57 7.91 12.29
C MET A 200 -17.30 7.89 13.79
N LEU A 201 -16.27 8.62 14.23
CA LEU A 201 -15.86 8.65 15.65
C LEU A 201 -15.40 10.06 16.01
N VAL A 202 -15.85 10.58 17.15
CA VAL A 202 -15.51 11.94 17.59
C VAL A 202 -14.38 11.87 18.61
N ARG A 203 -13.35 12.70 18.43
CA ARG A 203 -12.19 12.77 19.32
C ARG A 203 -12.00 14.17 19.85
N GLU A 204 -11.63 14.25 21.13
CA GLU A 204 -11.16 15.49 21.75
C GLU A 204 -9.65 15.57 21.65
N ILE A 205 -9.14 16.74 21.27
CA ILE A 205 -7.74 17.08 21.40
C ILE A 205 -7.65 18.35 22.26
N LEU A 206 -7.02 18.23 23.42
CA LEU A 206 -6.78 19.37 24.29
C LEU A 206 -5.69 20.26 23.68
N ARG A 207 -6.02 21.54 23.55
CA ARG A 207 -5.10 22.54 23.00
C ARG A 207 -4.23 23.16 24.11
N PRO A 208 -3.09 23.77 23.75
CA PRO A 208 -2.25 24.50 24.72
C PRO A 208 -2.98 25.67 25.41
N ASP A 209 -3.98 26.27 24.76
CA ASP A 209 -4.83 27.33 25.33
C ASP A 209 -5.98 26.78 26.18
N LEU A 210 -5.93 25.50 26.56
CA LEU A 210 -6.93 24.77 27.35
C LEU A 210 -8.33 24.70 26.71
N GLN A 211 -8.44 25.06 25.42
CA GLN A 211 -9.67 24.87 24.66
C GLN A 211 -9.72 23.47 24.04
N SER A 212 -10.93 22.99 23.77
CA SER A 212 -11.14 21.71 23.11
C SER A 212 -11.17 21.87 21.58
N MET A 213 -10.34 21.08 20.90
CA MET A 213 -10.48 20.81 19.47
C MET A 213 -11.27 19.52 19.30
N ALA A 214 -12.32 19.56 18.49
CA ALA A 214 -13.04 18.35 18.11
C ALA A 214 -12.55 17.88 16.73
N VAL A 215 -12.33 16.58 16.60
CA VAL A 215 -12.01 15.95 15.32
C VAL A 215 -12.99 14.81 15.08
N VAL A 216 -13.75 14.89 13.99
CA VAL A 216 -14.59 13.78 13.54
C VAL A 216 -13.78 12.94 12.58
N HIS A 217 -13.41 11.74 13.02
CA HIS A 217 -12.85 10.71 12.15
C HIS A 217 -13.97 10.10 11.31
N VAL A 218 -13.74 9.98 10.01
CA VAL A 218 -14.60 9.26 9.06
C VAL A 218 -13.83 8.02 8.59
N TYR A 219 -14.41 6.84 8.78
CA TYR A 219 -13.84 5.56 8.37
C TYR A 219 -14.54 5.10 7.09
N MET A 220 -13.77 4.86 6.03
CA MET A 220 -14.30 4.48 4.72
C MET A 220 -13.53 3.31 4.13
N ASP A 221 -14.24 2.38 3.51
CA ASP A 221 -13.67 1.30 2.72
C ASP A 221 -13.52 1.76 1.26
N PRO A 222 -12.29 1.93 0.75
CA PRO A 222 -12.04 2.43 -0.59
C PRO A 222 -11.97 1.32 -1.66
N ILE A 223 -12.12 0.04 -1.26
CA ILE A 223 -11.96 -1.13 -2.13
C ILE A 223 -10.55 -1.12 -2.78
N ASP A 224 -10.49 -0.97 -4.10
CA ASP A 224 -9.27 -1.06 -4.92
C ASP A 224 -8.54 0.29 -5.07
N ALA A 225 -9.14 1.38 -4.61
CA ALA A 225 -8.52 2.69 -4.66
C ALA A 225 -7.71 2.98 -3.39
N MET A 226 -6.71 3.86 -3.50
CA MET A 226 -6.10 4.48 -2.32
C MET A 226 -7.14 5.28 -1.52
N GLY A 227 -8.04 5.97 -2.23
CA GLY A 227 -9.23 6.61 -1.65
C GLY A 227 -9.06 8.06 -1.15
N ALA A 228 -7.89 8.69 -1.34
CA ALA A 228 -7.62 10.06 -0.86
C ALA A 228 -8.63 11.09 -1.37
N ASN A 229 -8.85 11.18 -2.70
CA ASN A 229 -9.75 12.18 -3.29
C ASN A 229 -11.20 12.02 -2.83
N ILE A 230 -11.71 10.79 -2.83
CA ILE A 230 -13.09 10.50 -2.42
C ILE A 230 -13.28 10.68 -0.91
N MET A 231 -12.25 10.41 -0.09
CA MET A 231 -12.29 10.71 1.34
C MET A 231 -12.40 12.22 1.59
N ASN A 232 -11.60 13.02 0.90
CA ASN A 232 -11.67 14.48 1.01
C ASN A 232 -13.04 15.01 0.58
N GLN A 233 -13.60 14.50 -0.53
CA GLN A 233 -14.95 14.87 -0.97
C GLN A 233 -16.02 14.51 0.06
N VAL A 234 -15.94 13.32 0.68
CA VAL A 234 -16.85 12.91 1.76
C VAL A 234 -16.73 13.83 2.97
N CYS A 235 -15.51 14.14 3.42
CA CYS A 235 -15.30 15.03 4.56
C CYS A 235 -15.79 16.46 4.27
N GLU A 236 -15.50 17.00 3.09
CA GLU A 236 -15.98 18.31 2.65
C GLU A 236 -17.50 18.36 2.56
N PHE A 237 -18.13 17.32 2.03
CA PHE A 237 -19.59 17.25 1.98
C PHE A 237 -20.24 17.21 3.37
N LEU A 238 -19.62 16.48 4.33
CA LEU A 238 -20.12 16.38 5.69
C LEU A 238 -19.94 17.66 6.52
N LYS A 239 -19.17 18.64 6.03
CA LYS A 239 -18.95 19.93 6.68
C LYS A 239 -20.26 20.63 7.02
N GLU A 240 -21.06 20.95 6.01
CA GLU A 240 -22.28 21.75 6.19
C GLU A 240 -23.31 21.05 7.11
N PRO A 241 -23.61 19.75 6.95
CA PRO A 241 -24.51 19.04 7.87
C PRO A 241 -24.04 19.05 9.34
N ILE A 242 -22.72 18.99 9.59
CA ILE A 242 -22.16 19.02 10.94
C ILE A 242 -22.25 20.45 11.52
N GLU A 243 -21.91 21.47 10.74
CA GLU A 243 -22.01 22.88 11.16
C GLU A 243 -23.48 23.25 11.48
N GLN A 244 -24.43 22.83 10.65
CA GLN A 244 -25.87 23.07 10.89
C GLN A 244 -26.38 22.39 12.16
N LEU A 245 -25.92 21.15 12.44
CA LEU A 245 -26.34 20.41 13.63
C LEU A 245 -25.77 21.00 14.92
N THR A 246 -24.52 21.44 14.88
CA THR A 246 -23.75 21.79 16.08
C THR A 246 -23.66 23.29 16.34
N GLY A 247 -23.82 24.12 15.32
CA GLY A 247 -23.57 25.56 15.36
C GLY A 247 -22.08 25.93 15.50
N GLU A 248 -21.19 24.95 15.35
CA GLU A 248 -19.73 25.11 15.36
C GLU A 248 -19.19 25.29 13.93
N THR A 249 -17.93 25.70 13.79
CA THR A 249 -17.30 25.93 12.48
C THR A 249 -16.21 24.92 12.19
N VAL A 250 -16.30 24.26 11.05
CA VAL A 250 -15.29 23.36 10.51
C VAL A 250 -14.15 24.18 9.94
N THR A 251 -12.95 23.83 10.36
CA THR A 251 -11.70 24.48 9.97
C THR A 251 -11.04 23.76 8.78
N MET A 252 -11.08 22.42 8.76
CA MET A 252 -10.38 21.61 7.76
C MET A 252 -11.06 20.26 7.56
N CYS A 253 -11.08 19.79 6.31
CA CYS A 253 -11.50 18.45 5.92
C CYS A 253 -10.37 17.80 5.11
N ILE A 254 -9.79 16.71 5.62
CA ILE A 254 -8.62 16.10 4.98
C ILE A 254 -8.47 14.63 5.38
N LEU A 255 -7.92 13.79 4.49
CA LEU A 255 -7.52 12.44 4.86
C LEU A 255 -6.39 12.40 5.92
N SER A 256 -6.25 11.27 6.61
CA SER A 256 -5.09 10.95 7.43
C SER A 256 -4.24 9.88 6.73
N ASN A 257 -2.94 10.12 6.60
CA ASN A 257 -1.98 9.11 6.10
C ASN A 257 -1.55 8.12 7.20
N LEU A 258 -1.74 8.46 8.48
CA LEU A 258 -1.67 7.46 9.54
C LEU A 258 -3.00 6.70 9.55
N VAL A 259 -3.01 5.54 8.91
CA VAL A 259 -4.17 4.64 8.78
C VAL A 259 -3.95 3.40 9.63
N ASP A 260 -4.19 3.51 10.94
CA ASP A 260 -4.08 2.39 11.87
C ASP A 260 -5.31 1.46 11.88
N SER A 261 -6.35 1.78 11.10
CA SER A 261 -7.56 0.97 10.90
C SER A 261 -7.51 0.02 9.69
N LYS A 262 -6.41 0.03 8.93
CA LYS A 262 -6.12 -0.89 7.82
C LYS A 262 -4.62 -1.13 7.77
N LEU A 263 -4.18 -2.28 8.28
CA LEU A 263 -2.78 -2.67 8.35
C LEU A 263 -2.53 -3.86 7.44
N THR A 264 -1.38 -3.88 6.79
CA THR A 264 -0.86 -5.06 6.10
C THR A 264 0.08 -5.78 7.04
N ARG A 265 -0.15 -7.08 7.24
CA ARG A 265 0.79 -7.96 7.91
C ARG A 265 1.44 -8.89 6.87
N ALA A 266 2.76 -8.99 6.94
CA ALA A 266 3.52 -10.03 6.28
C ALA A 266 4.33 -10.80 7.32
N GLN A 267 4.31 -12.12 7.24
CA GLN A 267 5.10 -13.00 8.09
C GLN A 267 6.01 -13.87 7.23
N VAL A 268 7.24 -14.04 7.69
CA VAL A 268 8.23 -14.95 7.12
C VAL A 268 8.56 -15.98 8.18
N GLU A 269 8.32 -17.25 7.91
CA GLU A 269 8.80 -18.34 8.76
C GLU A 269 9.97 -19.05 8.07
N LEU A 270 11.12 -19.13 8.75
CA LEU A 270 12.30 -19.86 8.29
C LEU A 270 12.57 -21.05 9.20
N VAL A 271 12.41 -22.27 8.69
CA VAL A 271 12.50 -23.52 9.45
C VAL A 271 13.89 -24.19 9.42
N ARG A 272 14.77 -23.78 8.49
CA ARG A 272 16.09 -24.39 8.24
C ARG A 272 17.21 -23.34 8.28
N ILE A 273 17.29 -22.62 9.39
CA ILE A 273 18.31 -21.59 9.59
C ILE A 273 19.40 -22.07 10.54
N ASP A 274 20.64 -21.68 10.25
CA ASP A 274 21.76 -21.87 11.17
C ASP A 274 21.47 -21.15 12.51
N PRO A 275 21.60 -21.82 13.67
CA PRO A 275 21.25 -21.23 14.96
C PRO A 275 22.01 -19.95 15.30
N GLU A 276 23.29 -19.86 14.91
CA GLU A 276 24.12 -18.67 15.16
C GLU A 276 23.65 -17.50 14.29
N LEU A 277 23.31 -17.76 13.02
CA LEU A 277 22.70 -16.75 12.15
C LEU A 277 21.34 -16.29 12.68
N ALA A 278 20.50 -17.20 13.16
CA ALA A 278 19.19 -16.87 13.71
C ALA A 278 19.29 -15.98 14.95
N GLU A 279 20.23 -16.28 15.85
CA GLU A 279 20.53 -15.46 17.01
C GLU A 279 21.01 -14.05 16.59
N LYS A 280 21.93 -13.94 15.64
CA LYS A 280 22.40 -12.65 15.12
C LYS A 280 21.27 -11.80 14.53
N LEU A 281 20.33 -12.42 13.81
CA LEU A 281 19.18 -11.71 13.23
C LEU A 281 18.20 -11.24 14.32
N GLU A 282 17.93 -12.06 15.33
CA GLU A 282 17.12 -11.67 16.48
C GLU A 282 17.77 -10.51 17.26
N GLU A 283 19.07 -10.60 17.56
CA GLU A 283 19.81 -9.53 18.24
C GLU A 283 19.81 -8.22 17.42
N ALA A 284 19.95 -8.29 16.10
CA ALA A 284 19.85 -7.12 15.23
C ALA A 284 18.44 -6.50 15.24
N SER A 285 17.40 -7.33 15.30
CA SER A 285 16.01 -6.87 15.47
C SER A 285 15.82 -6.17 16.80
N LEU A 286 16.30 -6.78 17.90
CA LEU A 286 16.22 -6.19 19.24
C LEU A 286 16.95 -4.84 19.28
N PHE A 287 18.12 -4.72 18.67
CA PHE A 287 18.83 -3.45 18.56
C PHE A 287 17.98 -2.37 17.86
N ALA A 288 17.34 -2.71 16.73
CA ALA A 288 16.47 -1.78 16.00
C ALA A 288 15.15 -1.45 16.74
N GLU A 289 14.71 -2.29 17.67
CA GLU A 289 13.54 -2.01 18.51
C GLU A 289 13.89 -1.14 19.74
N LEU A 290 15.13 -1.26 20.23
CA LEU A 290 15.61 -0.61 21.44
C LEU A 290 16.34 0.71 21.18
N ASP A 291 16.82 0.99 19.97
CA ASP A 291 17.52 2.24 19.63
C ASP A 291 16.91 2.91 18.40
N SER A 292 16.49 4.18 18.55
CA SER A 292 15.87 4.96 17.48
C SER A 292 16.84 5.25 16.33
N TYR A 293 18.14 5.39 16.60
CA TYR A 293 19.14 5.59 15.54
C TYR A 293 19.23 4.36 14.64
N ARG A 294 19.28 3.17 15.25
CA ARG A 294 19.23 1.92 14.51
C ARG A 294 17.89 1.71 13.83
N ALA A 295 16.78 1.99 14.51
CA ALA A 295 15.43 1.86 13.98
C ALA A 295 15.25 2.66 12.68
N ALA A 296 15.76 3.89 12.61
CA ALA A 296 15.68 4.73 11.41
C ALA A 296 16.37 4.04 10.22
N THR A 297 17.57 3.50 10.45
CA THR A 297 18.32 2.79 9.41
C THR A 297 17.65 1.47 9.01
N ASN A 298 17.07 0.75 9.99
CA ASN A 298 16.33 -0.48 9.74
C ASN A 298 15.11 -0.21 8.84
N ASN A 299 14.29 0.77 9.21
CA ASN A 299 13.07 1.10 8.46
C ASN A 299 13.42 1.65 7.07
N LYS A 300 14.47 2.46 6.92
CA LYS A 300 15.00 2.84 5.59
C LYS A 300 15.30 1.61 4.73
N GLY A 301 15.92 0.58 5.31
CA GLY A 301 16.17 -0.68 4.62
C GLY A 301 14.90 -1.42 4.19
N VAL A 302 13.83 -1.35 4.97
CA VAL A 302 12.50 -1.88 4.60
C VAL A 302 11.91 -1.08 3.44
N LEU A 303 11.99 0.25 3.51
CA LEU A 303 11.46 1.19 2.51
C LEU A 303 12.21 1.10 1.17
N ASN A 304 13.51 0.80 1.19
CA ASN A 304 14.26 0.40 -0.01
C ASN A 304 13.62 -0.77 -0.77
N GLY A 305 12.86 -1.64 -0.09
CA GLY A 305 12.10 -2.72 -0.72
C GLY A 305 10.69 -2.30 -1.15
N ILE A 306 10.04 -1.40 -0.42
CA ILE A 306 8.64 -0.99 -0.63
C ILE A 306 8.54 0.09 -1.71
N ASP A 307 9.26 1.20 -1.56
CA ASP A 307 9.13 2.40 -2.40
C ASP A 307 9.37 2.13 -3.88
N PRO A 308 10.35 1.31 -4.29
CA PRO A 308 10.54 1.00 -5.70
C PRO A 308 9.34 0.32 -6.35
N ILE A 309 8.56 -0.45 -5.57
CA ILE A 309 7.33 -1.09 -6.03
C ILE A 309 6.24 -0.03 -6.16
N LEU A 310 6.14 0.88 -5.19
CA LEU A 310 5.16 1.98 -5.24
C LEU A 310 5.41 2.88 -6.45
N ILE A 311 6.65 3.27 -6.70
CA ILE A 311 7.04 4.06 -7.88
C ILE A 311 6.70 3.30 -9.16
N ALA A 312 7.10 2.02 -9.25
CA ALA A 312 6.86 1.20 -10.43
C ALA A 312 5.34 1.03 -10.70
N THR A 313 4.52 0.94 -9.66
CA THR A 313 3.07 0.75 -9.78
C THR A 313 2.27 2.05 -9.83
N GLY A 314 2.92 3.22 -9.84
CA GLY A 314 2.23 4.51 -9.89
C GLY A 314 1.55 4.91 -8.57
N ASN A 315 1.91 4.29 -7.45
CA ASN A 315 1.37 4.59 -6.13
C ASN A 315 2.12 5.75 -5.44
N ASP A 316 1.45 6.45 -4.51
CA ASP A 316 2.04 7.53 -3.73
C ASP A 316 2.95 6.97 -2.62
N TRP A 317 4.26 6.95 -2.88
CA TRP A 317 5.23 6.49 -1.88
C TRP A 317 5.31 7.40 -0.66
N ARG A 318 5.01 8.70 -0.77
CA ARG A 318 5.06 9.63 0.37
C ARG A 318 3.97 9.32 1.37
N ALA A 319 2.79 8.91 0.89
CA ALA A 319 1.68 8.52 1.76
C ALA A 319 2.02 7.25 2.57
N VAL A 320 2.62 6.24 1.92
CA VAL A 320 3.05 5.01 2.58
C VAL A 320 4.19 5.27 3.56
N GLU A 321 5.22 6.02 3.14
CA GLU A 321 6.34 6.45 4.00
C GLU A 321 5.86 7.16 5.26
N ALA A 322 5.00 8.17 5.11
CA ALA A 322 4.45 8.92 6.23
C ALA A 322 3.65 8.02 7.19
N GLY A 323 2.85 7.09 6.65
CA GLY A 323 2.10 6.11 7.43
C GLY A 323 3.02 5.19 8.23
N ILE A 324 4.01 4.58 7.58
CA ILE A 324 4.96 3.64 8.20
C ILE A 324 5.76 4.31 9.31
N HIS A 325 6.32 5.49 9.02
CA HIS A 325 7.13 6.23 9.98
C HIS A 325 6.29 6.71 11.17
N ALA A 326 5.07 7.21 10.94
CA ALA A 326 4.18 7.61 12.03
C ALA A 326 3.74 6.41 12.89
N TYR A 327 3.42 5.27 12.25
CA TYR A 327 3.05 4.03 12.94
C TYR A 327 4.20 3.49 13.81
N SER A 328 5.44 3.72 13.38
CA SER A 328 6.66 3.32 14.11
C SER A 328 6.86 4.04 15.46
N VAL A 329 6.06 5.07 15.79
CA VAL A 329 6.17 5.88 17.03
C VAL A 329 4.93 5.80 17.93
N GLN A 330 3.97 4.91 17.65
CA GLN A 330 2.68 4.89 18.39
C GLN A 330 2.81 4.74 19.92
N ASN A 331 3.92 4.18 20.42
CA ASN A 331 4.20 4.02 21.85
C ASN A 331 5.19 5.06 22.41
N GLY A 332 5.31 6.23 21.78
CA GLY A 332 6.13 7.35 22.25
C GLY A 332 7.64 7.24 21.97
N LYS A 333 8.09 6.17 21.30
CA LYS A 333 9.47 5.99 20.83
C LYS A 333 9.45 5.42 19.43
N TYR A 334 10.29 5.96 18.55
CA TYR A 334 10.49 5.46 17.21
C TYR A 334 11.20 4.09 17.23
N ARG A 335 10.60 3.08 16.60
CA ARG A 335 11.09 1.68 16.61
C ARG A 335 11.07 1.06 15.22
N SER A 336 11.73 -0.09 15.08
CA SER A 336 11.63 -0.94 13.91
C SER A 336 10.17 -1.31 13.58
N ILE A 337 9.79 -1.23 12.29
CA ILE A 337 8.49 -1.70 11.77
C ILE A 337 8.45 -3.23 11.60
N THR A 338 9.62 -3.88 11.64
CA THR A 338 9.77 -5.33 11.54
C THR A 338 10.27 -5.93 12.86
N ARG A 339 9.91 -7.18 13.12
CA ARG A 339 10.43 -7.96 14.26
C ARG A 339 10.91 -9.32 13.79
N TRP A 340 12.04 -9.78 14.32
CA TRP A 340 12.54 -11.14 14.12
C TRP A 340 12.73 -11.84 15.46
N ARG A 341 12.16 -13.03 15.61
CA ARG A 341 12.23 -13.83 16.86
C ARG A 341 12.46 -15.29 16.56
N ARG A 342 13.25 -15.95 17.41
CA ARG A 342 13.41 -17.41 17.34
C ARG A 342 12.22 -18.08 18.02
N GLU A 343 11.63 -19.06 17.36
CA GLU A 343 10.55 -19.90 17.89
C GLU A 343 10.91 -21.38 17.68
N GLY A 344 11.41 -22.03 18.74
CA GLY A 344 11.90 -23.40 18.65
C GLY A 344 13.08 -23.52 17.67
N ARG A 345 12.85 -24.12 16.51
CA ARG A 345 13.84 -24.25 15.42
C ARG A 345 13.62 -23.25 14.28
N SER A 346 12.55 -22.46 14.35
CA SER A 346 12.20 -21.49 13.33
C SER A 346 12.72 -20.10 13.72
N LEU A 347 12.97 -19.26 12.71
CA LEU A 347 13.08 -17.81 12.87
C LEU A 347 11.87 -17.18 12.20
N ILE A 348 11.09 -16.41 12.98
CA ILE A 348 9.87 -15.75 12.53
C ILE A 348 10.16 -14.26 12.34
N GLY A 349 10.00 -13.78 11.12
CA GLY A 349 10.01 -12.36 10.77
C GLY A 349 8.58 -11.85 10.60
N GLU A 350 8.26 -10.68 11.16
CA GLU A 350 6.95 -10.05 11.04
C GLU A 350 7.11 -8.58 10.62
N LEU A 351 6.29 -8.14 9.68
CA LEU A 351 6.04 -6.74 9.35
C LEU A 351 4.55 -6.46 9.56
N ILE A 352 4.21 -5.43 10.32
CA ILE A 352 2.84 -4.90 10.41
C ILE A 352 2.91 -3.41 10.17
N ALA A 353 2.29 -2.93 9.09
CA ALA A 353 2.38 -1.53 8.72
C ALA A 353 1.16 -1.02 7.94
N PRO A 354 0.84 0.28 8.02
CA PRO A 354 -0.20 0.90 7.20
C PRO A 354 0.31 1.10 5.76
N ILE A 355 0.12 0.08 4.92
CA ILE A 355 0.46 0.13 3.49
C ILE A 355 -0.84 0.34 2.71
N ILE A 356 -1.15 1.61 2.39
CA ILE A 356 -2.37 1.99 1.68
C ILE A 356 -2.03 2.29 0.23
N VAL A 357 -2.41 1.38 -0.66
CA VAL A 357 -2.15 1.44 -2.10
C VAL A 357 -3.45 1.30 -2.89
N GLY A 358 -3.43 1.74 -4.15
CA GLY A 358 -4.50 1.52 -5.11
C GLY A 358 -4.02 0.68 -6.30
N THR A 359 -4.95 -0.07 -6.88
CA THR A 359 -4.83 -0.62 -8.25
C THR A 359 -5.65 0.17 -9.25
N VAL A 360 -6.43 1.15 -8.77
CA VAL A 360 -7.17 2.14 -9.57
C VAL A 360 -7.03 3.55 -8.98
N GLY A 361 -6.95 4.55 -9.87
CA GLY A 361 -6.97 5.97 -9.52
C GLY A 361 -5.59 6.59 -9.33
N GLY A 362 -5.53 7.93 -9.33
CA GLY A 362 -4.24 8.62 -9.40
C GLY A 362 -3.56 8.33 -10.75
N VAL A 363 -2.35 7.76 -10.70
CA VAL A 363 -1.56 7.38 -11.89
C VAL A 363 -1.33 5.87 -12.01
N THR A 364 -2.02 5.06 -11.19
CA THR A 364 -2.05 3.58 -11.27
C THR A 364 -2.97 3.12 -12.39
#